data_AF-A0AB36Y5V8-F1
#
_entry.id   AF-A0AB36Y5V8-F1
#
_cell.length_a   1.000
_cell.length_b   1.000
_cell.length_c   1.000
_cell.angle_alpha   90.00
_cell.angle_beta   90.00
_cell.angle_gamma   90.00
#
_symmetry.space_group_name_H-M   'P 1'
#
loop_
_entity.id
_entity.type
_entity.pdbx_description
1 polymer ?
#
loop_
_entity_poly.entity_id
_entity_poly.type
_entity_poly.pdbx_seq_one_letter_code
_entity_poly.pdbx_strand_id
1 'polypeptide(L)'
;MGRDLLHKNEERTSLNKDLPESEQNPDGRDRSTASFIIGFHQDDDLHWVAELSCGHTQHLRHQPPWQSRVWVLEPTQRLEKIGQPFACGWCAQERE
;
A
#
# COMPACT_ATOMS: atom_id res chain seq x y z
N MET A 1 -50.69 -32.95 13.40
CA MET A 1 -50.79 -32.28 12.08
C MET A 1 -50.07 -30.94 12.18
N GLY A 2 -48.79 -30.88 11.78
CA GLY A 2 -47.95 -29.68 11.88
C GLY A 2 -48.20 -28.76 10.68
N ARG A 3 -48.67 -27.55 10.97
CA ARG A 3 -48.99 -26.51 9.99
C ARG A 3 -47.71 -25.74 9.61
N ASP A 4 -47.58 -25.57 8.30
CA ASP A 4 -46.59 -24.80 7.56
C ASP A 4 -46.28 -23.44 8.23
N LEU A 5 -44.99 -23.19 8.48
CA LEU A 5 -44.46 -21.86 8.77
C LEU A 5 -43.21 -21.66 7.92
N LEU A 6 -43.41 -21.58 6.60
CA LEU A 6 -42.42 -21.04 5.66
C LEU A 6 -42.10 -19.59 6.07
N HIS A 7 -41.09 -19.42 6.90
CA HIS A 7 -40.52 -18.11 7.21
C HIS A 7 -39.75 -17.64 5.96
N LYS A 8 -40.37 -16.71 5.25
CA LYS A 8 -39.78 -15.99 4.13
C LYS A 8 -38.60 -15.19 4.68
N ASN A 9 -37.38 -15.60 4.35
CA ASN A 9 -36.20 -14.80 4.64
C ASN A 9 -36.25 -13.60 3.70
N GLU A 10 -36.63 -12.45 4.24
CA GLU A 10 -36.45 -11.16 3.60
C GLU A 10 -34.94 -10.85 3.64
N GLU A 11 -34.27 -11.27 2.57
CA GLU A 11 -32.92 -10.89 2.21
C GLU A 11 -32.80 -9.36 2.23
N ARG A 12 -32.15 -8.82 3.27
CA ARG A 12 -31.77 -7.41 3.31
C ARG A 12 -30.84 -7.18 2.14
N THR A 13 -31.33 -6.45 1.14
CA THR A 13 -30.56 -5.99 -0.02
C THR A 13 -29.21 -5.50 0.47
N SER A 14 -28.14 -6.22 0.09
CA SER A 14 -26.76 -5.82 0.40
C SER A 14 -26.60 -4.35 0.08
N LEU A 15 -26.04 -3.61 1.04
CA LEU A 15 -25.66 -2.20 0.90
C LEU A 15 -24.77 -2.05 -0.34
N ASN A 16 -25.39 -1.75 -1.47
CA ASN A 16 -24.69 -1.44 -2.70
C ASN A 16 -24.30 0.04 -2.59
N LYS A 17 -23.02 0.25 -2.29
CA LYS A 17 -22.07 1.02 -3.12
C LYS A 17 -22.33 2.49 -3.44
N ASP A 18 -23.40 3.10 -2.96
CA ASP A 18 -23.73 4.51 -3.23
C ASP A 18 -24.08 5.24 -1.94
N LEU A 19 -23.05 5.59 -1.16
CA LEU A 19 -23.17 6.67 -0.18
C LEU A 19 -21.83 7.40 -0.09
N PRO A 20 -21.76 8.69 -0.48
CA PRO A 20 -20.58 9.50 -0.26
C PRO A 20 -20.56 10.02 1.18
N GLU A 21 -20.50 9.13 2.17
CA GLU A 21 -20.37 9.54 3.59
C GLU A 21 -18.93 9.52 4.09
N SER A 22 -17.95 9.32 3.20
CA SER A 22 -16.54 9.38 3.57
C SER A 22 -15.80 10.53 2.90
N GLU A 23 -16.35 11.75 2.98
CA GLU A 23 -15.57 12.97 2.84
C GLU A 23 -14.68 13.17 4.09
N GLN A 24 -13.71 12.31 4.28
CA GLN A 24 -12.67 12.54 5.28
C GLN A 24 -11.51 13.33 4.66
N ASN A 25 -11.70 14.66 4.56
CA ASN A 25 -10.63 15.62 4.88
C ASN A 25 -11.14 17.07 4.98
N PRO A 26 -11.56 17.54 6.17
CA PRO A 26 -11.84 18.96 6.40
C PRO A 26 -10.59 19.79 6.73
N ASP A 27 -9.46 19.16 7.10
CA ASP A 27 -8.18 19.84 7.34
C ASP A 27 -7.33 19.68 6.08
N GLY A 28 -7.20 20.73 5.28
CA GLY A 28 -6.38 20.77 4.06
C GLY A 28 -4.88 20.65 4.31
N ARG A 29 -4.45 19.75 5.19
CA ARG A 29 -3.05 19.41 5.43
C ARG A 29 -2.57 18.56 4.28
N ASP A 30 -1.62 19.12 3.55
CA ASP A 30 -0.86 18.48 2.49
C ASP A 30 -0.52 17.03 2.87
N ARG A 31 -1.19 16.10 2.18
CA ARG A 31 -1.10 14.66 2.40
C ARG A 31 0.19 14.15 1.76
N SER A 32 1.33 14.65 2.23
CA SER A 32 2.64 14.22 1.77
C SER A 32 2.98 12.84 2.35
N THR A 33 2.27 11.84 1.84
CA THR A 33 2.66 10.42 1.83
C THR A 33 3.71 10.16 0.73
N ALA A 34 4.19 11.22 0.07
CA ALA A 34 5.29 11.16 -0.89
C ALA A 34 6.61 11.09 -0.14
N SER A 35 7.13 9.87 0.03
CA SER A 35 8.53 9.68 0.40
C SER A 35 9.39 9.66 -0.85
N PHE A 36 10.68 9.95 -0.74
CA PHE A 36 11.63 9.82 -1.85
C PHE A 36 12.71 8.83 -1.47
N ILE A 37 13.30 8.14 -2.46
CA ILE A 37 14.43 7.26 -2.18
C ILE A 37 15.68 8.09 -1.95
N ILE A 38 16.35 7.88 -0.81
CA ILE A 38 17.60 8.56 -0.46
C ILE A 38 18.82 7.66 -0.66
N GLY A 39 18.63 6.34 -0.67
CA GLY A 39 19.72 5.37 -0.79
C GLY A 39 19.24 3.94 -0.95
N PHE A 40 20.20 3.04 -1.17
CA PHE A 40 19.99 1.61 -1.23
C PHE A 40 21.13 0.88 -0.54
N HIS A 41 20.81 -0.19 0.18
CA HIS A 41 21.78 -1.15 0.71
C HIS A 41 21.26 -2.57 0.54
N GLN A 42 22.14 -3.56 0.75
CA GLN A 42 21.73 -4.96 0.84
C GLN A 42 21.66 -5.37 2.32
N ASP A 43 20.64 -6.13 2.67
CA ASP A 43 20.56 -6.81 3.96
C ASP A 43 21.42 -8.10 3.95
N ASP A 44 21.48 -8.80 5.09
CA ASP A 44 22.24 -10.05 5.29
C ASP A 44 21.86 -11.13 4.26
N ASP A 45 20.58 -11.18 3.87
CA ASP A 45 20.06 -12.12 2.86
C ASP A 45 20.27 -11.63 1.40
N LEU A 46 21.17 -10.66 1.19
CA LEU A 46 21.51 -10.03 -0.10
C LEU A 46 20.33 -9.36 -0.82
N HIS A 47 19.24 -9.12 -0.10
CA HIS A 47 18.06 -8.42 -0.60
C HIS A 47 18.28 -6.91 -0.60
N TRP A 48 17.89 -6.25 -1.70
CA TRP A 48 17.95 -4.79 -1.79
C TRP A 48 16.90 -4.13 -0.90
N VAL A 49 17.33 -3.14 -0.14
CA VAL A 49 16.53 -2.30 0.74
C VAL A 49 16.68 -0.86 0.30
N ALA A 50 15.57 -0.18 0.02
CA ALA A 50 15.56 1.26 -0.22
C ALA A 50 15.39 2.02 1.09
N GLU A 51 16.26 2.99 1.33
CA GLU A 51 16.11 3.98 2.39
C GLU A 51 15.27 5.14 1.86
N LEU A 52 14.23 5.52 2.61
CA LEU A 52 13.29 6.56 2.22
C LEU A 52 13.48 7.82 3.08
N SER A 53 13.17 8.98 2.51
CA SER A 53 13.26 10.28 3.18
C SER A 53 12.36 10.41 4.42
N CYS A 54 11.35 9.56 4.57
CA CYS A 54 10.51 9.49 5.76
C CYS A 54 11.19 8.76 6.94
N GLY A 55 12.42 8.25 6.78
CA GLY A 55 13.15 7.48 7.79
C GLY A 55 12.84 5.99 7.81
N HIS A 56 11.91 5.52 6.97
CA HIS A 56 11.57 4.10 6.84
C HIS A 56 12.37 3.43 5.72
N THR A 57 12.52 2.12 5.83
CA THR A 57 13.17 1.28 4.81
C THR A 57 12.16 0.36 4.14
N GLN A 58 12.25 0.21 2.81
CA GLN A 58 11.43 -0.71 2.04
C GLN A 58 12.28 -1.82 1.42
N HIS A 59 11.99 -3.07 1.79
CA HIS A 59 12.54 -4.23 1.11
C HIS A 59 12.03 -4.33 -0.32
N LEU A 60 12.94 -4.41 -1.28
CA LEU A 60 12.69 -4.56 -2.71
C LEU A 60 12.97 -6.01 -3.12
N ARG A 61 12.07 -6.90 -2.73
CA ARG A 61 12.16 -8.32 -3.07
C ARG A 61 11.79 -8.52 -4.54
N HIS A 62 12.64 -9.26 -5.26
CA HIS A 62 12.38 -9.73 -6.62
C HIS A 62 11.80 -11.15 -6.66
N GLN A 63 11.34 -11.67 -5.52
CA GLN A 63 10.80 -13.02 -5.49
C GLN A 63 9.45 -13.05 -6.24
N PRO A 64 9.27 -13.95 -7.23
CA PRO A 64 7.96 -14.14 -7.84
C PRO A 64 6.98 -14.65 -6.77
N PRO A 65 5.68 -14.27 -6.77
CA PRO A 65 4.93 -13.61 -7.84
C PRO A 65 4.37 -12.18 -7.60
N TRP A 66 4.66 -11.41 -6.54
CA TRP A 66 3.85 -10.19 -6.30
C TRP A 66 4.46 -8.81 -6.61
N GLN A 67 5.76 -8.62 -6.84
CA GLN A 67 6.29 -7.31 -7.29
C GLN A 67 7.51 -7.42 -8.22
N SER A 68 7.29 -7.26 -9.52
CA SER A 68 8.39 -7.16 -10.51
C SER A 68 9.05 -5.78 -10.44
N ARG A 69 10.21 -5.68 -9.78
CA ARG A 69 10.99 -4.44 -9.66
C ARG A 69 12.32 -4.50 -10.40
N VAL A 70 12.34 -4.97 -11.65
CA VAL A 70 13.55 -5.29 -12.46
C VAL A 70 14.67 -4.24 -12.35
N TRP A 71 14.32 -2.96 -12.28
CA TRP A 71 15.25 -1.83 -12.12
C TRP A 71 16.15 -1.89 -10.87
N VAL A 72 15.80 -2.68 -9.86
CA VAL A 72 16.59 -2.86 -8.62
C VAL A 72 17.81 -3.77 -8.85
N LEU A 73 17.80 -4.64 -9.86
CA LEU A 73 18.94 -5.49 -10.19
C LEU A 73 20.11 -4.67 -10.74
N GLU A 74 19.80 -3.68 -11.57
CA GLU A 74 20.81 -2.89 -12.27
C GLU A 74 21.22 -1.66 -11.43
N PRO A 75 22.53 -1.48 -11.12
CA PRO A 75 22.99 -0.38 -10.28
C PRO A 75 22.69 1.00 -10.88
N THR A 76 22.84 1.15 -12.20
CA THR A 76 22.52 2.41 -12.90
C THR A 76 21.06 2.80 -12.71
N GLN A 77 20.14 1.86 -12.91
CA GLN A 77 18.70 2.10 -12.77
C GLN A 77 18.31 2.39 -11.31
N ARG A 78 18.98 1.79 -10.33
CA ARG A 78 18.79 2.17 -8.92
C ARG A 78 19.19 3.60 -8.65
N LEU A 79 20.35 4.03 -9.13
CA LEU A 79 20.81 5.41 -8.96
C LEU A 79 19.82 6.41 -9.60
N GLU A 80 19.24 6.07 -10.75
CA GLU A 80 18.20 6.88 -11.39
C GLU A 80 16.90 6.99 -10.55
N LYS A 81 16.68 6.06 -9.62
CA LYS A 81 15.53 6.12 -8.70
C LYS A 81 15.81 6.93 -7.43
N ILE A 82 17.05 7.30 -7.14
CA ILE A 82 17.35 8.19 -6.01
C ILE A 82 16.73 9.58 -6.29
N GLY A 83 16.07 10.14 -5.29
CA GLY A 83 15.32 11.40 -5.40
C GLY A 83 13.96 11.27 -6.09
N GLN A 84 13.59 10.10 -6.61
CA GLN A 84 12.27 9.86 -7.18
C GLN A 84 11.23 9.56 -6.08
N PRO A 85 9.96 9.98 -6.27
CA PRO A 85 8.90 9.68 -5.33
C PRO A 85 8.67 8.17 -5.25
N PHE A 86 8.47 7.68 -4.03
CA PHE A 86 8.30 6.28 -3.71
C PHE A 86 7.28 6.13 -2.57
N ALA A 87 6.33 5.22 -2.75
CA ALA A 87 5.31 4.96 -1.75
C ALA A 87 5.90 4.18 -0.58
N CYS A 88 5.92 4.80 0.60
CA CYS A 88 6.28 4.12 1.84
C CYS A 88 5.07 3.33 2.37
N GLY A 89 5.20 2.01 2.48
CA GLY A 89 4.14 1.14 3.00
C GLY A 89 3.77 1.47 4.46
N TRP A 90 4.74 1.84 5.29
CA TRP A 90 4.54 2.20 6.69
C TRP A 90 3.78 3.53 6.84
N CYS A 91 4.21 4.58 6.15
CA CYS A 91 3.51 5.87 6.19
C CYS A 91 2.10 5.81 5.58
N ALA A 92 1.85 4.85 4.68
CA ALA A 92 0.52 4.58 4.17
C ALA A 92 -0.39 3.85 5.17
N GLN A 93 0.20 3.14 6.15
CA GLN A 93 -0.51 2.34 7.16
C GLN A 93 -0.69 3.04 8.50
N GLU A 94 0.10 4.06 8.86
CA GLU A 94 -0.05 4.89 10.08
C GLU A 94 -1.28 5.81 10.06
N ARG A 95 -2.42 5.25 9.63
CA ARG A 95 -3.72 5.87 9.40
C ARG A 95 -4.78 5.03 10.10
N GLU A 96 -4.54 4.60 11.35
CA GLU A 96 -5.53 3.91 12.18
C GLU A 96 -5.58 4.52 13.58
#